data_AF-S7STH0-F1
#
_entry.id   AF-S7STH0-F1
#
_cell.length_a   1.000
_cell.length_b   1.000
_cell.length_c   1.000
_cell.angle_alpha   90.00
_cell.angle_beta   90.00
_cell.angle_gamma   90.00
#
_symmetry.space_group_name_H-M   'P 1'
#
loop_
_entity.id
_entity.type
_entity.pdbx_description
1 polymer ?
#
loop_
_entity_poly.entity_id
_entity_poly.type
_entity_poly.pdbx_seq_one_letter_code
_entity_poly.pdbx_strand_id
1 'polypeptide(L)'
;MRFCLFTVFFLVPYAVFGAFFNLWDFNERYIVQGEMDRVLTRPLNSLFQIVLERMELESLLGAVPGLIIMLYAGSRLSLSFHWYDVFVFILFVIGGALIYAGIFISLATISFFADARTSIMPMMYNISSYGRYPIDIYHRVIRYILTWVLPFAFVGVYPAAYFLDKKEWYSYAFFTPVVGMVCFTVSVMLWNAGVRRYRGTGS
;
A
#
# COMPACT_ATOMS: atom_id res chain seq x y z
N MET A 1 11.50 -15.35 16.18
CA MET A 1 11.97 -13.94 16.24
C MET A 1 12.16 -13.31 14.86
N ARG A 2 12.90 -13.91 13.92
CA ARG A 2 13.05 -13.37 12.54
C ARG A 2 11.72 -13.13 11.81
N PHE A 3 10.72 -14.02 11.98
CA PHE A 3 9.36 -13.83 11.44
C PHE A 3 8.62 -12.61 12.02
N CYS A 4 8.85 -12.26 13.29
CA CYS A 4 8.20 -11.08 13.89
C CYS A 4 8.68 -9.78 13.23
N LEU A 5 9.95 -9.71 12.81
CA LEU A 5 10.46 -8.55 12.09
C LEU A 5 9.72 -8.37 10.75
N PHE A 6 9.57 -9.42 9.94
CA PHE A 6 8.80 -9.33 8.68
C PHE A 6 7.38 -8.79 8.87
N THR A 7 6.65 -9.32 9.85
CA THR A 7 5.27 -8.87 10.12
C THR A 7 5.20 -7.42 10.59
N VAL A 8 6.20 -6.97 11.35
CA VAL A 8 6.28 -5.61 11.89
C VAL A 8 6.60 -4.58 10.80
N PHE A 9 7.52 -4.91 9.90
CA PHE A 9 7.86 -4.06 8.76
C PHE A 9 6.70 -3.87 7.78
N PHE A 10 5.76 -4.80 7.73
CA PHE A 10 4.52 -4.65 6.97
C PHE A 10 3.53 -3.68 7.65
N LEU A 11 3.53 -3.66 8.98
CA LEU A 11 2.50 -2.99 9.78
C LEU A 11 2.61 -1.46 9.71
N VAL A 12 3.83 -0.93 9.69
CA VAL A 12 4.08 0.52 9.63
C VAL A 12 3.70 1.13 8.27
N PRO A 13 4.14 0.61 7.11
CA PRO A 13 3.66 1.08 5.80
C PRO A 13 2.16 0.88 5.62
N TYR A 14 1.59 -0.20 6.15
CA TYR A 14 0.15 -0.43 6.11
C TYR A 14 -0.63 0.60 6.94
N ALA A 15 -0.16 0.96 8.13
CA ALA A 15 -0.75 2.01 8.95
C ALA A 15 -0.68 3.39 8.28
N VAL A 16 0.45 3.71 7.65
CA VAL A 16 0.60 4.95 6.87
C VAL A 16 -0.34 4.95 5.66
N PHE A 17 -0.39 3.84 4.90
CA PHE A 17 -1.35 3.69 3.81
C PHE A 17 -2.80 3.84 4.30
N GLY A 18 -3.19 3.16 5.38
CA GLY A 18 -4.53 3.24 5.96
C GLY A 18 -4.88 4.63 6.46
N ALA A 19 -3.90 5.41 6.93
CA ALA A 19 -4.17 6.77 7.38
C ALA A 19 -4.44 7.77 6.25
N PHE A 20 -3.75 7.63 5.11
CA PHE A 20 -3.82 8.61 4.02
C PHE A 20 -4.66 8.15 2.83
N PHE A 21 -4.72 6.85 2.53
CA PHE A 21 -5.30 6.32 1.29
C PHE A 21 -6.36 5.25 1.57
N ASN A 22 -7.17 5.43 2.63
CA ASN A 22 -8.25 4.51 2.96
C ASN A 22 -9.36 4.53 1.89
N LEU A 23 -9.36 3.54 1.01
CA LEU A 23 -10.29 3.39 -0.11
C LEU A 23 -11.22 2.17 0.05
N TRP A 24 -11.37 1.64 1.27
CA TRP A 24 -12.13 0.41 1.52
C TRP A 24 -13.58 0.50 1.01
N ASP A 25 -14.30 1.57 1.40
CA ASP A 25 -15.71 1.80 1.03
C ASP A 25 -15.89 2.56 -0.28
N PHE A 26 -14.81 2.71 -1.07
CA PHE A 26 -14.83 3.62 -2.23
C PHE A 26 -15.96 3.31 -3.22
N ASN A 27 -16.08 2.03 -3.60
CA ASN A 27 -17.07 1.59 -4.59
C ASN A 27 -18.51 1.84 -4.10
N GLU A 28 -18.84 1.45 -2.87
CA GLU A 28 -20.19 1.60 -2.33
C GLU A 28 -20.59 3.08 -2.18
N ARG A 29 -19.68 3.92 -1.68
CA ARG A 29 -20.01 5.32 -1.40
C ARG A 29 -19.95 6.22 -2.63
N TYR A 30 -18.90 6.12 -3.44
CA TYR A 30 -18.71 7.04 -4.56
C TYR A 30 -19.41 6.56 -5.84
N ILE A 31 -19.46 5.25 -6.08
CA ILE A 31 -20.08 4.68 -7.29
C ILE A 31 -21.56 4.36 -7.03
N VAL A 32 -21.88 3.59 -5.98
CA VAL A 32 -23.27 3.13 -5.74
C VAL A 32 -24.16 4.23 -5.16
N GLN A 33 -23.68 5.02 -4.18
CA GLN A 33 -24.44 6.15 -3.61
C GLN A 33 -24.31 7.44 -4.43
N GLY A 34 -23.46 7.47 -5.46
CA GLY A 34 -23.33 8.62 -6.37
C GLY A 34 -22.63 9.85 -5.76
N GLU A 35 -21.92 9.73 -4.64
CA GLU A 35 -21.17 10.87 -4.08
C GLU A 35 -20.06 11.39 -5.01
N MET A 36 -19.65 10.59 -6.01
CA MET A 36 -18.67 11.01 -7.01
C MET A 36 -19.13 12.24 -7.80
N ASP A 37 -20.42 12.36 -8.11
CA ASP A 37 -20.97 13.54 -8.80
C ASP A 37 -20.71 14.82 -8.00
N ARG A 38 -20.88 14.76 -6.66
CA ARG A 38 -20.56 15.88 -5.76
C ARG A 38 -19.08 16.24 -5.79
N VAL A 39 -18.20 15.25 -5.79
CA VAL A 39 -16.74 15.46 -5.83
C VAL A 39 -16.32 16.16 -7.14
N LEU A 40 -16.93 15.77 -8.25
CA LEU A 40 -16.61 16.32 -9.58
C LEU A 40 -17.09 17.76 -9.80
N THR A 41 -18.09 18.22 -9.05
CA THR A 41 -18.54 19.63 -9.12
C THR A 41 -17.53 20.63 -8.52
N ARG A 42 -16.60 20.17 -7.67
CA ARG A 42 -15.61 21.04 -7.03
C ARG A 42 -14.36 21.16 -7.92
N PRO A 43 -13.76 22.36 -8.06
CA PRO A 43 -12.65 22.61 -8.98
C PRO A 43 -11.28 22.04 -8.52
N LEU A 44 -11.28 21.01 -7.67
CA LEU A 44 -10.08 20.37 -7.12
C LEU A 44 -9.92 18.95 -7.68
N ASN A 45 -8.69 18.44 -7.70
CA ASN A 45 -8.42 17.06 -8.14
C ASN A 45 -9.24 16.05 -7.32
N SER A 46 -10.07 15.24 -7.99
CA SER A 46 -11.01 14.32 -7.34
C SER A 46 -10.31 13.32 -6.41
N LEU A 47 -9.16 12.77 -6.83
CA LEU A 47 -8.37 11.87 -6.00
C LEU A 47 -7.92 12.52 -4.69
N PHE A 48 -7.44 13.77 -4.77
CA PHE A 48 -6.97 14.50 -3.61
C PHE A 48 -8.12 14.84 -2.65
N GLN A 49 -9.28 15.21 -3.19
CA GLN A 49 -10.49 15.44 -2.40
C GLN A 49 -10.91 14.19 -1.62
N ILE A 50 -10.98 13.03 -2.29
CA ILE A 50 -11.37 11.76 -1.68
C ILE A 50 -10.36 11.34 -0.61
N VAL A 51 -9.06 11.43 -0.91
CA VAL A 51 -7.98 11.14 0.02
C VAL A 51 -8.13 11.98 1.30
N LEU A 52 -8.32 13.29 1.17
CA LEU A 52 -8.48 14.18 2.33
C LEU A 52 -9.76 13.91 3.13
N GLU A 53 -10.89 13.64 2.45
CA GLU A 53 -12.16 13.34 3.12
C GLU A 53 -12.12 12.00 3.87
N ARG A 54 -11.23 11.08 3.44
CA ARG A 54 -11.07 9.74 4.00
C ARG A 54 -9.79 9.56 4.81
N MET A 55 -9.10 10.64 5.15
CA MET A 55 -7.94 10.55 6.03
C MET A 55 -8.37 10.07 7.42
N GLU A 56 -7.84 8.92 7.83
CA GLU A 56 -8.16 8.29 9.10
C GLU A 56 -6.89 8.24 9.95
N LEU A 57 -6.62 9.33 10.67
CA LEU A 57 -5.43 9.45 11.52
C LEU A 57 -5.38 8.37 12.63
N GLU A 58 -6.50 7.74 12.96
CA GLU A 58 -6.55 6.61 13.89
C GLU A 58 -5.72 5.42 13.39
N SER A 59 -5.67 5.18 12.07
CA SER A 59 -4.85 4.12 11.48
C SER A 59 -3.34 4.29 11.74
N LEU A 60 -2.86 5.53 11.94
CA LEU A 60 -1.46 5.79 12.32
C LEU A 60 -1.13 5.24 13.72
N LEU A 61 -2.11 5.13 14.62
CA LEU A 61 -1.90 4.50 15.93
C LEU A 61 -1.52 3.02 15.78
N GLY A 62 -1.93 2.38 14.68
CA GLY A 62 -1.50 1.04 14.31
C GLY A 62 0.02 0.92 14.08
N ALA A 63 0.72 2.01 13.74
CA ALA A 63 2.17 1.98 13.60
C ALA A 63 2.91 1.84 14.95
N VAL A 64 2.30 2.29 16.05
CA VAL A 64 2.89 2.27 17.40
C VAL A 64 3.28 0.86 17.86
N PRO A 65 2.38 -0.14 17.87
CA PRO A 65 2.76 -1.51 18.23
C PRO A 65 3.80 -2.10 17.28
N GLY A 66 3.77 -1.73 15.99
CA GLY A 66 4.81 -2.09 15.04
C GLY A 66 6.19 -1.60 15.49
N LEU A 67 6.32 -0.31 15.77
CA LEU A 67 7.58 0.30 16.22
C LEU A 67 8.08 -0.31 17.54
N ILE A 68 7.20 -0.54 18.51
CA ILE A 68 7.56 -1.16 19.81
C ILE A 68 8.14 -2.57 19.60
N ILE A 69 7.45 -3.41 18.81
CA ILE A 69 7.92 -4.77 18.55
C ILE A 69 9.21 -4.75 17.73
N MET A 70 9.40 -3.78 16.83
CA MET A 70 10.63 -3.62 16.05
C MET A 70 11.84 -3.37 16.95
N LEU A 71 11.71 -2.42 17.89
CA LEU A 71 12.77 -2.09 18.85
C LEU A 71 13.06 -3.28 19.78
N TYR A 72 12.01 -3.95 20.25
CA TYR A 72 12.16 -5.14 21.10
C TYR A 72 12.84 -6.30 20.37
N ALA A 73 12.42 -6.61 19.14
CA ALA A 73 13.02 -7.68 18.34
C ALA A 73 14.45 -7.34 17.93
N GLY A 74 14.72 -6.07 17.58
CA GLY A 74 16.04 -5.58 17.21
C GLY A 74 17.06 -5.73 18.34
N SER A 75 16.68 -5.35 19.57
CA SER A 75 17.53 -5.53 20.76
C SER A 75 17.82 -7.00 21.09
N ARG A 76 16.86 -7.91 20.84
CA ARG A 76 17.04 -9.36 21.04
C ARG A 76 17.89 -10.03 19.97
N LEU A 77 17.93 -9.50 18.75
CA LEU A 77 18.68 -10.07 17.64
C LEU A 77 20.14 -9.58 17.54
N SER A 78 20.57 -8.69 18.44
CA SER A 78 21.91 -8.07 18.43
C SER A 78 22.25 -7.43 17.07
N LEU A 79 21.24 -6.85 16.41
CA LEU A 79 21.44 -6.17 15.13
C LEU A 79 22.26 -4.89 15.35
N SER A 80 23.29 -4.71 14.52
CA SER A 80 24.09 -3.49 14.48
C SER A 80 23.30 -2.39 13.78
N PHE A 81 22.43 -1.69 14.53
CA PHE A 81 21.75 -0.51 14.02
C PHE A 81 22.75 0.64 13.86
N HIS A 82 22.84 1.15 12.65
CA HIS A 82 23.57 2.36 12.34
C HIS A 82 22.60 3.54 12.30
N TRP A 83 23.13 4.76 12.52
CA TRP A 83 22.35 6.00 12.47
C TRP A 83 21.63 6.24 11.13
N TYR A 84 22.16 5.71 10.02
CA TYR A 84 21.54 5.81 8.70
C TYR A 84 20.35 4.85 8.48
N ASP A 85 20.21 3.80 9.29
CA ASP A 85 19.15 2.80 9.10
C ASP A 85 17.75 3.38 9.37
N VAL A 86 17.65 4.44 10.18
CA VAL A 86 16.40 5.18 10.41
C VAL A 86 15.92 5.87 9.12
N PHE A 87 16.84 6.47 8.35
CA PHE A 87 16.49 7.10 7.07
C PHE A 87 16.08 6.06 6.03
N VAL A 88 16.80 4.93 5.98
CA VAL A 88 16.45 3.81 5.10
C VAL A 88 15.08 3.23 5.47
N PHE A 89 14.78 3.10 6.76
CA PHE A 89 13.47 2.68 7.26
C PHE A 89 12.35 3.61 6.78
N ILE A 90 12.50 4.92 6.97
CA ILE A 90 11.50 5.91 6.54
C ILE A 90 11.29 5.85 5.02
N LEU A 91 12.37 5.72 4.25
CA LEU A 91 12.32 5.58 2.80
C LEU A 91 11.49 4.35 2.38
N PHE A 92 11.69 3.21 3.04
CA PHE A 92 10.93 1.99 2.78
C PHE A 92 9.46 2.10 3.21
N VAL A 93 9.17 2.79 4.31
CA VAL A 93 7.79 3.06 4.74
C VAL A 93 7.05 3.90 3.71
N ILE A 94 7.66 4.97 3.22
CA ILE A 94 7.07 5.83 2.18
C ILE A 94 6.90 5.04 0.88
N GLY A 95 7.92 4.30 0.46
CA GLY A 95 7.86 3.45 -0.74
C GLY A 95 6.73 2.41 -0.65
N GLY A 96 6.62 1.72 0.48
CA GLY A 96 5.57 0.74 0.73
C GLY A 96 4.16 1.35 0.76
N ALA A 97 4.00 2.52 1.38
CA ALA A 97 2.73 3.25 1.38
C ALA A 97 2.31 3.68 -0.03
N LEU A 98 3.26 4.14 -0.85
CA LEU A 98 3.01 4.49 -2.26
C LEU A 98 2.63 3.28 -3.11
N ILE A 99 3.25 2.12 -2.88
CA ILE A 99 2.86 0.87 -3.55
C ILE A 99 1.41 0.51 -3.21
N TYR A 100 1.04 0.55 -1.93
CA TYR A 100 -0.34 0.30 -1.55
C TYR A 100 -1.30 1.29 -2.19
N ALA A 101 -1.01 2.59 -2.08
CA ALA A 101 -1.80 3.62 -2.70
C ALA A 101 -1.96 3.34 -4.20
N GLY A 102 -0.88 3.02 -4.91
CA GLY A 102 -0.89 2.70 -6.33
C GLY A 102 -1.82 1.55 -6.70
N ILE A 103 -1.73 0.43 -5.98
CA ILE A 103 -2.57 -0.75 -6.23
C ILE A 103 -4.05 -0.43 -5.95
N PHE A 104 -4.35 0.16 -4.79
CA PHE A 104 -5.72 0.44 -4.38
C PHE A 104 -6.38 1.53 -5.24
N ILE A 105 -5.66 2.59 -5.62
CA ILE A 105 -6.16 3.61 -6.57
C ILE A 105 -6.44 2.99 -7.94
N SER A 106 -5.58 2.09 -8.41
CA SER A 106 -5.79 1.41 -9.70
C SER A 106 -7.04 0.54 -9.68
N LEU A 107 -7.29 -0.18 -8.58
CA LEU A 107 -8.51 -0.97 -8.39
C LEU A 107 -9.77 -0.10 -8.28
N ALA A 108 -9.68 1.02 -7.56
CA ALA A 108 -10.76 1.99 -7.48
C ALA A 108 -11.10 2.52 -8.88
N THR A 109 -10.10 2.75 -9.71
CA THR A 109 -10.27 3.20 -11.10
C THR A 109 -11.06 2.19 -11.94
N ILE A 110 -10.85 0.88 -11.75
CA ILE A 110 -11.61 -0.16 -12.47
C ILE A 110 -13.11 -0.03 -12.19
N SER A 111 -13.50 0.43 -10.99
CA SER A 111 -14.90 0.67 -10.63
C SER A 111 -15.55 1.80 -11.44
N PHE A 112 -14.77 2.69 -12.09
CA PHE A 112 -15.33 3.67 -13.03
C PHE A 112 -15.65 3.08 -14.40
N PHE A 113 -15.03 1.95 -14.76
CA PHE A 113 -15.25 1.28 -16.04
C PHE A 113 -16.29 0.15 -15.94
N ALA A 114 -16.35 -0.50 -14.78
CA ALA A 114 -17.30 -1.55 -14.51
C ALA A 114 -18.46 -0.99 -13.67
N ASP A 115 -19.69 -1.00 -14.22
CA ASP A 115 -20.96 -0.76 -13.50
C ASP A 115 -21.30 -1.92 -12.54
N ALA A 116 -20.29 -2.51 -11.91
CA ALA A 116 -20.44 -3.61 -10.98
C ALA A 116 -20.69 -3.06 -9.57
N ARG A 117 -21.83 -3.43 -8.99
CA ARG A 117 -22.16 -3.18 -7.57
C ARG A 117 -21.21 -3.91 -6.60
N THR A 118 -20.38 -4.82 -7.09
CA THR A 118 -19.50 -5.65 -6.28
C THR A 118 -18.08 -5.11 -6.32
N SER A 119 -17.59 -4.68 -5.16
CA SER A 119 -16.22 -4.20 -5.01
C SER A 119 -15.21 -5.35 -4.98
N ILE A 120 -14.13 -5.25 -5.75
CA ILE A 120 -12.97 -6.16 -5.68
C ILE A 120 -12.06 -5.81 -4.48
N MET A 121 -12.28 -4.65 -3.84
CA MET A 121 -11.44 -4.17 -2.74
C MET A 121 -11.27 -5.17 -1.60
N PRO A 122 -12.33 -5.80 -1.03
CA PRO A 122 -12.18 -6.70 0.11
C PRO A 122 -11.30 -7.92 -0.22
N MET A 123 -11.40 -8.43 -1.45
CA MET A 123 -10.55 -9.51 -1.93
C MET A 123 -9.09 -9.05 -2.01
N MET A 124 -8.82 -7.84 -2.51
CA MET A 124 -7.46 -7.31 -2.57
C MET A 124 -6.87 -7.06 -1.19
N TYR A 125 -7.64 -6.55 -0.23
CA TYR A 125 -7.17 -6.40 1.15
C TYR A 125 -6.78 -7.73 1.77
N ASN A 126 -7.54 -8.81 1.51
CA ASN A 126 -7.14 -10.15 1.92
C ASN A 126 -5.84 -10.60 1.23
N ILE A 127 -5.70 -10.39 -0.09
CA ILE A 127 -4.46 -10.70 -0.83
C ILE A 127 -3.26 -9.92 -0.28
N SER A 128 -3.45 -8.64 0.06
CA SER A 128 -2.39 -7.80 0.62
C SER A 128 -1.83 -8.38 1.93
N SER A 129 -2.67 -9.04 2.73
CA SER A 129 -2.26 -9.69 3.99
C SER A 129 -1.30 -10.86 3.77
N TYR A 130 -1.28 -11.48 2.58
CA TYR A 130 -0.29 -12.50 2.23
C TYR A 130 1.12 -11.92 2.07
N GLY A 131 1.25 -10.62 1.78
CA GLY A 131 2.54 -9.92 1.73
C GLY A 131 3.26 -9.83 3.08
N ARG A 132 2.60 -10.21 4.19
CA ARG A 132 3.20 -10.32 5.53
C ARG A 132 4.12 -11.53 5.68
N TYR A 133 3.93 -12.55 4.86
CA TYR A 133 4.65 -13.80 4.97
C TYR A 133 5.87 -13.82 4.05
N PRO A 134 6.97 -14.50 4.45
CA PRO A 134 8.15 -14.60 3.61
C PRO A 134 7.84 -15.27 2.27
N ILE A 135 8.34 -14.66 1.19
CA ILE A 135 8.15 -15.14 -0.19
C ILE A 135 8.82 -16.49 -0.48
N ASP A 136 9.68 -16.93 0.43
CA ASP A 136 10.35 -18.24 0.41
C ASP A 136 9.41 -19.41 0.65
N ILE A 137 8.28 -19.19 1.33
CA ILE A 137 7.27 -20.23 1.61
C ILE A 137 6.37 -20.46 0.39
N TYR A 138 6.25 -19.46 -0.49
CA TYR A 138 5.38 -19.51 -1.65
C TYR A 138 6.04 -20.17 -2.86
N HIS A 139 5.23 -20.86 -3.66
CA HIS A 139 5.65 -21.44 -4.94
C HIS A 139 6.12 -20.35 -5.92
N ARG A 140 7.00 -20.71 -6.89
CA ARG A 140 7.63 -19.75 -7.81
C ARG A 140 6.63 -18.84 -8.54
N VAL A 141 5.46 -19.36 -8.88
CA VAL A 141 4.38 -18.60 -9.54
C VAL A 141 3.81 -17.51 -8.63
N ILE A 142 3.45 -17.85 -7.40
CA ILE A 142 2.89 -16.90 -6.42
C ILE A 142 3.93 -15.82 -6.09
N ARG A 143 5.20 -16.21 -5.96
CA ARG A 143 6.33 -15.27 -5.80
C ARG A 143 6.39 -14.26 -6.95
N TYR A 144 6.27 -14.72 -8.19
CA TYR A 144 6.28 -13.83 -9.36
C TYR A 144 5.11 -12.85 -9.33
N ILE A 145 3.90 -13.31 -9.02
CA ILE A 145 2.70 -12.48 -8.94
C ILE A 145 2.85 -11.40 -7.84
N LEU A 146 3.27 -11.78 -6.63
CA LEU A 146 3.44 -10.85 -5.50
C LEU A 146 4.61 -9.88 -5.66
N THR A 147 5.54 -10.15 -6.57
CA THR A 147 6.69 -9.28 -6.83
C THR A 147 6.43 -8.35 -8.01
N TRP A 148 5.92 -8.88 -9.12
CA TRP A 148 5.87 -8.16 -10.40
C TRP A 148 4.47 -7.67 -10.78
N VAL A 149 3.41 -8.38 -10.36
CA VAL A 149 2.03 -8.04 -10.74
C VAL A 149 1.37 -7.17 -9.67
N LEU A 150 1.43 -7.62 -8.42
CA LEU A 150 0.89 -6.94 -7.24
C LEU A 150 2.06 -6.72 -6.28
N PRO A 151 2.93 -5.72 -6.48
CA PRO A 151 4.24 -5.56 -5.82
C PRO A 151 4.26 -5.44 -4.27
N PHE A 152 3.32 -6.08 -3.56
CA PHE A 152 3.22 -6.26 -2.12
C PHE A 152 4.48 -6.83 -1.48
N ALA A 153 5.26 -7.64 -2.19
CA ALA A 153 6.52 -8.14 -1.66
C ALA A 153 7.50 -6.99 -1.30
N PHE A 154 7.49 -5.90 -2.07
CA PHE A 154 8.30 -4.69 -1.84
C PHE A 154 7.85 -3.89 -0.61
N VAL A 155 6.65 -4.11 -0.09
CA VAL A 155 6.15 -3.36 1.06
C VAL A 155 6.70 -3.89 2.39
N GLY A 156 6.77 -5.21 2.56
CA GLY A 156 7.17 -5.83 3.82
C GLY A 156 8.37 -6.77 3.75
N VAL A 157 8.52 -7.52 2.65
CA VAL A 157 9.48 -8.63 2.57
C VAL A 157 10.89 -8.13 2.27
N TYR A 158 11.06 -7.29 1.24
CA TYR A 158 12.39 -6.77 0.87
C TYR A 158 12.97 -5.79 1.91
N PRO A 159 12.22 -4.82 2.47
CA PRO A 159 12.69 -3.99 3.57
C PRO A 159 13.16 -4.81 4.78
N ALA A 160 12.38 -5.81 5.19
CA ALA A 160 12.77 -6.67 6.30
C ALA A 160 14.01 -7.53 5.99
N ALA A 161 14.19 -7.94 4.73
CA ALA A 161 15.39 -8.68 4.30
C ALA A 161 16.67 -7.83 4.41
N TYR A 162 16.59 -6.52 4.16
CA TYR A 162 17.70 -5.58 4.38
C TYR A 162 18.15 -5.58 5.84
N PHE A 163 17.21 -5.41 6.78
CA PHE A 163 17.50 -5.43 8.22
C PHE A 163 17.92 -6.81 8.77
N LEU A 164 17.78 -7.87 7.99
CA LEU A 164 18.20 -9.23 8.37
C LEU A 164 19.57 -9.60 7.81
N ASP A 165 20.32 -8.63 7.26
CA ASP A 165 21.62 -8.79 6.62
C ASP A 165 21.62 -9.80 5.45
N LYS A 166 20.47 -9.97 4.77
CA LYS A 166 20.37 -10.81 3.57
C LYS A 166 20.91 -10.05 2.35
N LYS A 167 22.24 -10.03 2.20
CA LYS A 167 22.98 -9.31 1.14
C LYS A 167 22.48 -9.57 -0.28
N GLU A 168 21.99 -10.78 -0.58
CA GLU A 168 21.45 -11.14 -1.90
C GLU A 168 20.24 -10.29 -2.32
N TRP A 169 19.53 -9.67 -1.36
CA TRP A 169 18.25 -8.97 -1.60
C TRP A 169 18.39 -7.44 -1.49
N TYR A 170 19.60 -6.92 -1.24
CA TYR A 170 19.83 -5.49 -0.99
C TYR A 170 19.45 -4.63 -2.19
N SER A 171 19.84 -5.04 -3.41
CA SER A 171 19.49 -4.30 -4.63
C SER A 171 17.98 -4.13 -4.77
N TYR A 172 17.21 -5.20 -4.53
CA TYR A 172 15.74 -5.15 -4.61
C TYR A 172 15.13 -4.26 -3.53
N ALA A 173 15.69 -4.24 -2.32
CA ALA A 173 15.19 -3.38 -1.24
C ALA A 173 15.30 -1.88 -1.62
N PHE A 174 16.40 -1.45 -2.22
CA PHE A 174 16.57 -0.06 -2.68
C PHE A 174 15.70 0.31 -3.90
N PHE A 175 15.23 -0.67 -4.67
CA PHE A 175 14.25 -0.44 -5.74
C PHE A 175 12.83 -0.20 -5.20
N THR A 176 12.51 -0.58 -3.97
CA THR A 176 11.19 -0.37 -3.32
C THR A 176 10.62 1.04 -3.53
N PRO A 177 11.31 2.15 -3.18
CA PRO A 177 10.78 3.51 -3.37
C PRO A 177 10.57 3.86 -4.84
N VAL A 178 11.43 3.38 -5.75
CA VAL A 178 11.31 3.61 -7.19
C VAL A 178 10.06 2.90 -7.73
N VAL A 179 9.87 1.63 -7.36
CA VAL A 179 8.68 0.85 -7.72
C VAL A 179 7.41 1.51 -7.17
N GLY A 180 7.44 1.99 -5.93
CA GLY A 180 6.32 2.73 -5.33
C GLY A 180 5.99 4.01 -6.08
N MET A 181 6.99 4.81 -6.44
CA MET A 181 6.79 6.04 -7.20
C MET A 181 6.21 5.77 -8.59
N VAL A 182 6.72 4.75 -9.29
CA VAL A 182 6.21 4.35 -10.60
C VAL A 182 4.77 3.85 -10.49
N CYS A 183 4.48 2.97 -9.54
CA CYS A 183 3.15 2.42 -9.33
C CYS A 183 2.12 3.50 -8.99
N PHE A 184 2.47 4.43 -8.10
CA PHE A 184 1.62 5.56 -7.74
C PHE A 184 1.41 6.52 -8.92
N THR A 185 2.45 6.81 -9.70
CA THR A 185 2.31 7.68 -10.88
C THR A 185 1.37 7.06 -11.92
N VAL A 186 1.55 5.77 -12.20
CA VAL A 186 0.67 5.01 -13.11
C VAL A 186 -0.77 5.00 -12.59
N SER A 187 -0.98 4.78 -11.29
CA SER A 187 -2.33 4.75 -10.72
C SER A 187 -3.03 6.10 -10.82
N VAL A 188 -2.31 7.20 -10.60
CA VAL A 188 -2.86 8.56 -10.75
C VAL A 188 -3.22 8.86 -12.21
N MET A 189 -2.41 8.40 -13.17
CA MET A 189 -2.74 8.51 -14.60
C MET A 189 -3.99 7.70 -14.95
N LEU A 190 -4.08 6.47 -14.47
CA LEU A 190 -5.26 5.61 -14.65
C LEU A 190 -6.49 6.27 -14.03
N TRP A 191 -6.39 6.78 -12.81
CA TRP A 191 -7.47 7.48 -12.13
C TRP A 191 -8.00 8.65 -12.95
N ASN A 192 -7.11 9.53 -13.41
CA ASN A 192 -7.49 10.68 -14.22
C ASN A 192 -8.16 10.27 -15.54
N ALA A 193 -7.71 9.17 -16.15
CA ALA A 193 -8.36 8.60 -17.33
C ALA A 193 -9.74 8.00 -17.01
N GLY A 194 -9.87 7.29 -15.89
CA GLY A 194 -11.13 6.70 -15.42
C GLY A 194 -12.18 7.75 -15.09
N VAL A 195 -11.79 8.83 -14.41
CA VAL A 195 -12.68 9.94 -14.08
C VAL A 195 -13.24 10.63 -15.33
N ARG A 196 -12.44 10.78 -16.40
CA ARG A 196 -12.93 11.32 -17.68
C ARG A 196 -13.95 10.42 -18.36
N ARG A 197 -13.93 9.12 -18.06
CA ARG A 197 -14.84 8.12 -18.63
C ARG A 197 -16.08 7.90 -17.78
N TYR A 198 -16.03 8.26 -16.50
CA TYR A 198 -17.14 8.19 -15.57
C TYR A 198 -18.35 8.94 -16.16
N ARG A 199 -19.43 8.18 -16.40
CA ARG A 199 -20.72 8.73 -16.78
C ARG A 199 -21.51 8.83 -15.49
N GLY A 200 -21.82 10.04 -15.05
CA GLY A 200 -22.61 10.26 -13.84
C GLY A 200 -23.92 9.46 -13.91
N THR A 201 -24.40 9.00 -12.76
CA THR A 201 -25.63 8.20 -12.62
C THR A 201 -26.92 8.99 -12.90
N GLY A 202 -26.80 10.21 -13.46
CA GLY A 202 -27.92 11.07 -13.83
C GLY A 202 -28.64 10.57 -15.10
N SER A 203 -29.61 9.67 -14.91
CA SER A 203 -30.79 9.53 -15.76
C SER A 203 -31.86 10.53 -15.36
#